data_AF-A0AAD9DX73-F1
#
_entry.id   AF-A0AAD9DX73-F1
#
_cell.length_a   1.000
_cell.length_b   1.000
_cell.length_c   1.000
_cell.angle_alpha   90.00
_cell.angle_beta   90.00
_cell.angle_gamma   90.00
#
_symmetry.space_group_name_H-M   'P 1'
#
loop_
_entity.id
_entity.type
_entity.pdbx_description
1 polymer ?
#
loop_
_entity_poly.entity_id
_entity_poly.type
_entity_poly.pdbx_seq_one_letter_code
_entity_poly.pdbx_strand_id
1 'polypeptide(L)'
;MIKELLSVLMVLVALTCSIVKPNEIPIKNERVEPQTLSRALKKAFTADREIQKLADKDFVLLNLVYETTDKHLSPDGQYVPRILFVDPSMTVRADIAGRYSNRMYTYEPSDMKLLLSNMQRAKKFLKAEL
;
A
#
# COMPACT_ATOMS: atom_id res chain seq x y z
N MET A 1 27.87 -4.30 -12.35
CA MET A 1 26.57 -4.34 -13.06
C MET A 1 25.36 -4.65 -12.17
N ILE A 2 25.51 -5.18 -10.95
CA ILE A 2 24.35 -5.57 -10.10
C ILE A 2 23.80 -4.40 -9.25
N LYS A 3 24.59 -3.34 -9.02
CA LYS A 3 24.17 -2.18 -8.20
C LYS A 3 23.06 -1.32 -8.87
N GLU A 4 23.07 -1.23 -10.19
CA GLU A 4 22.06 -0.46 -10.95
C GLU A 4 20.65 -1.06 -10.87
N LEU A 5 20.53 -2.38 -10.69
CA LEU A 5 19.22 -3.04 -10.64
C LEU A 5 18.56 -2.94 -9.25
N LEU A 6 19.38 -2.91 -8.19
CA LEU A 6 18.88 -2.87 -6.81
C LEU A 6 18.52 -1.46 -6.36
N SER A 7 19.13 -0.43 -6.95
CA SER A 7 18.91 0.97 -6.59
C SER A 7 17.58 1.55 -7.09
N VAL A 8 16.79 0.81 -7.87
CA VAL A 8 15.58 1.31 -8.56
C VAL A 8 14.27 0.84 -7.91
N LEU A 9 14.36 0.06 -6.83
CA LEU A 9 13.24 -0.74 -6.36
C LEU A 9 12.50 -0.08 -5.18
N MET A 10 11.43 0.66 -5.48
CA MET A 10 10.49 1.15 -4.47
C MET A 10 9.62 0.00 -3.96
N VAL A 11 9.46 -0.12 -2.64
CA VAL A 11 8.56 -1.13 -2.04
C VAL A 11 7.21 -0.49 -1.78
N LEU A 12 6.18 -1.02 -2.46
CA LEU A 12 4.79 -0.72 -2.15
C LEU A 12 4.31 -1.66 -1.05
N VAL A 13 4.21 -1.15 0.17
CA VAL A 13 3.72 -1.92 1.32
C VAL A 13 2.22 -1.71 1.44
N ALA A 14 1.44 -2.75 1.19
CA ALA A 14 0.00 -2.75 1.40
C ALA A 14 -0.36 -3.61 2.61
N LEU A 15 -1.01 -3.04 3.61
CA LEU A 15 -1.62 -3.80 4.70
C LEU A 15 -3.09 -4.02 4.36
N THR A 16 -3.45 -5.28 4.06
CA THR A 16 -4.82 -5.68 3.75
C THR A 16 -5.24 -6.85 4.63
N CYS A 17 -6.42 -6.78 5.25
CA CYS A 17 -6.97 -7.92 5.98
C CYS A 17 -7.23 -9.08 5.01
N SER A 18 -6.67 -10.26 5.31
CA SER A 18 -6.94 -11.50 4.57
C SER A 18 -8.06 -12.31 5.22
N ILE A 19 -8.65 -13.20 4.43
CA ILE A 19 -9.76 -14.10 4.81
C ILE A 19 -9.32 -15.01 5.97
N VAL A 20 -9.95 -14.87 7.14
CA VAL A 20 -10.05 -15.98 8.10
C VAL A 20 -10.93 -17.05 7.44
N LYS A 21 -10.42 -18.28 7.30
CA LYS A 21 -11.20 -19.41 6.79
C LYS A 21 -12.41 -19.64 7.71
N PRO A 22 -13.58 -20.06 7.19
CA PRO A 22 -14.86 -20.04 7.91
C PRO A 22 -15.00 -20.97 9.13
N ASN A 23 -13.92 -21.57 9.65
CA ASN A 23 -13.97 -22.55 10.73
C ASN A 23 -13.66 -22.00 12.13
N GLU A 24 -13.50 -20.69 12.31
CA GLU A 24 -13.32 -20.10 13.63
C GLU A 24 -14.48 -19.17 13.99
N ILE A 25 -15.13 -19.48 15.12
CA ILE A 25 -16.29 -18.79 15.65
C ILE A 25 -15.87 -17.37 16.08
N PRO A 26 -16.50 -16.30 15.57
CA PRO A 26 -16.07 -14.95 15.90
C PRO A 26 -16.53 -14.56 17.31
N ILE A 27 -15.59 -14.10 18.12
CA ILE A 27 -15.83 -13.52 19.45
C ILE A 27 -16.49 -12.14 19.27
N LYS A 28 -17.62 -11.94 19.93
CA LYS A 28 -18.51 -10.78 19.81
C LYS A 28 -17.97 -9.61 20.63
N ASN A 29 -17.32 -8.63 19.98
CA ASN A 29 -17.31 -7.19 20.32
C ASN A 29 -16.21 -6.41 19.54
N GLU A 30 -16.25 -6.43 18.20
CA GLU A 30 -15.40 -5.53 17.41
C GLU A 30 -16.22 -4.93 16.25
N ARG A 31 -16.05 -3.63 15.99
CA ARG A 31 -16.78 -2.88 14.96
C ARG A 31 -16.64 -3.60 13.61
N VAL A 32 -17.75 -4.15 13.10
CA VAL A 32 -17.79 -4.86 11.81
C VAL A 32 -17.80 -3.86 10.66
N GLU A 33 -16.66 -3.20 10.38
CA GLU A 33 -16.39 -2.50 9.11
C GLU A 33 -14.87 -2.49 8.75
N PRO A 34 -14.21 -3.63 8.42
CA PRO A 34 -12.90 -3.55 7.72
C PRO A 34 -12.72 -4.47 6.49
N GLN A 35 -13.58 -5.48 6.30
CA GLN A 35 -13.36 -6.56 5.32
C GLN A 35 -13.85 -6.21 3.89
N THR A 36 -14.86 -5.36 3.78
CA THR A 36 -15.46 -4.94 2.50
C THR A 36 -14.54 -4.02 1.72
N LEU A 37 -13.94 -3.03 2.40
CA LEU A 37 -13.10 -2.01 1.80
C LEU A 37 -11.79 -2.56 1.24
N SER A 38 -11.06 -3.37 2.03
CA SER A 38 -9.81 -4.02 1.58
C SER A 38 -10.05 -4.90 0.35
N ARG A 39 -11.16 -5.66 0.34
CA ARG A 39 -11.53 -6.52 -0.79
C ARG A 39 -11.91 -5.71 -2.03
N ALA A 40 -12.67 -4.63 -1.87
CA ALA A 40 -13.05 -3.76 -2.97
C ALA A 40 -11.83 -3.07 -3.57
N LEU A 41 -10.92 -2.56 -2.73
CA LEU A 41 -9.67 -1.94 -3.15
C LEU A 41 -8.81 -2.92 -3.93
N LYS A 42 -8.61 -4.14 -3.41
CA LYS A 42 -7.85 -5.18 -4.11
C LYS A 42 -8.44 -5.49 -5.50
N LYS A 43 -9.77 -5.60 -5.60
CA LYS A 43 -10.46 -5.81 -6.89
C LYS A 43 -10.20 -4.65 -7.86
N ALA A 44 -10.33 -3.41 -7.40
CA ALA A 44 -10.08 -2.23 -8.22
C ALA A 44 -8.61 -2.15 -8.68
N PHE A 45 -7.68 -2.42 -7.75
CA PHE A 45 -6.23 -2.45 -8.03
C PHE A 45 -5.87 -3.48 -9.10
N THR A 46 -6.40 -4.70 -8.99
CA THR A 46 -6.16 -5.78 -9.99
C THR A 46 -6.85 -5.51 -11.33
N ALA A 47 -7.98 -4.79 -11.33
CA ALA A 47 -8.69 -4.46 -12.57
C ALA A 47 -8.01 -3.33 -13.37
N ASP A 48 -7.23 -2.47 -12.72
CA ASP A 48 -6.55 -1.34 -13.37
C ASP A 48 -5.24 -1.77 -14.05
N ARG A 49 -5.26 -1.84 -15.38
CA ARG A 49 -4.12 -2.31 -16.19
C ARG A 49 -2.89 -1.41 -16.09
N GLU A 50 -3.07 -0.10 -15.89
CA GLU A 50 -1.94 0.82 -15.81
C GLU A 50 -1.21 0.67 -14.48
N ILE A 51 -1.98 0.54 -13.39
CA ILE A 51 -1.45 0.23 -12.06
C ILE A 51 -0.72 -1.10 -12.08
N GLN A 52 -1.30 -2.17 -12.64
CA GLN A 52 -0.62 -3.48 -12.72
C GLN A 52 0.70 -3.39 -13.50
N LYS A 53 0.68 -2.75 -14.67
CA LYS A 53 1.89 -2.58 -15.49
C LYS A 53 2.98 -1.78 -14.80
N LEU A 54 2.61 -0.74 -14.05
CA LEU A 54 3.54 0.08 -13.29
C LEU A 54 4.10 -0.69 -12.10
N ALA A 55 3.23 -1.40 -11.37
CA ALA A 55 3.61 -2.22 -10.23
C ALA A 55 4.60 -3.32 -10.61
N ASP A 56 4.31 -4.09 -11.67
CA ASP A 56 5.16 -5.21 -12.12
C ASP A 56 6.55 -4.77 -12.59
N LYS A 57 6.68 -3.55 -13.12
CA LYS A 57 7.92 -3.07 -13.74
C LYS A 57 8.80 -2.26 -12.80
N ASP A 58 8.20 -1.45 -11.95
CA ASP A 58 8.90 -0.39 -11.22
C ASP A 58 8.80 -0.55 -9.69
N PHE A 59 8.01 -1.51 -9.18
CA PHE A 59 7.79 -1.68 -7.74
C PHE A 59 8.01 -3.12 -7.28
N VAL A 60 8.44 -3.27 -6.02
CA VAL A 60 8.23 -4.50 -5.26
C VAL A 60 6.94 -4.37 -4.47
N LEU A 61 6.01 -5.28 -4.70
CA LEU A 61 4.77 -5.35 -3.96
C LEU A 61 4.94 -6.23 -2.72
N LEU A 62 4.81 -5.62 -1.53
CA LEU A 62 4.76 -6.34 -0.27
C LEU A 62 3.37 -6.20 0.34
N ASN A 63 2.63 -7.32 0.41
CA ASN A 63 1.37 -7.36 1.14
C ASN A 63 1.57 -7.94 2.53
N LEU A 64 1.29 -7.13 3.55
CA LEU A 64 1.27 -7.55 4.94
C LEU A 64 -0.16 -7.94 5.35
N VAL A 65 -0.27 -8.99 6.15
CA VAL A 65 -1.55 -9.48 6.70
C VAL A 65 -1.69 -9.10 8.17
N TYR A 66 -0.56 -9.00 8.88
CA TYR A 66 -0.48 -8.60 10.27
C TYR A 66 0.37 -7.34 10.38
N GLU A 67 0.08 -6.54 11.40
CA GLU A 67 0.87 -5.34 11.71
C GLU A 67 2.29 -5.74 12.12
N THR A 68 3.26 -4.90 11.76
CA THR A 68 4.66 -5.08 12.13
C THR A 68 4.97 -4.38 13.44
N THR A 69 6.10 -4.72 14.06
CA THR A 69 6.61 -3.98 15.22
C THR A 69 7.20 -2.62 14.84
N ASP A 70 7.47 -2.37 13.56
CA ASP A 70 7.97 -1.09 13.06
C ASP A 70 6.88 -0.01 13.05
N LYS A 71 7.09 1.03 13.85
CA LYS A 71 6.16 2.17 13.98
C LYS A 71 6.15 3.07 12.74
N HIS A 72 7.19 3.02 11.91
CA HIS A 72 7.24 3.81 10.67
C HIS A 72 6.25 3.30 9.62
N LEU A 73 5.76 2.06 9.75
CA LEU A 73 4.73 1.47 8.88
C LEU A 73 3.28 1.78 9.31
N SER A 74 3.10 2.54 10.40
CA SER A 74 1.80 3.05 10.86
C SER A 74 1.87 4.49 11.40
N PRO A 75 2.41 5.45 10.61
CA PRO A 75 2.74 6.79 11.09
C PRO A 75 1.52 7.62 11.53
N ASP A 76 0.33 7.32 11.01
CA ASP A 76 -0.94 7.97 11.34
C ASP A 76 -1.96 7.00 11.97
N GLY A 77 -1.48 5.90 12.55
CA GLY A 77 -2.29 4.91 13.27
C GLY A 77 -2.45 3.58 12.53
N GLN A 78 -3.16 2.64 13.14
CA GLN A 78 -3.29 1.26 12.67
C GLN A 78 -4.69 0.99 12.10
N TYR A 79 -4.90 1.35 10.83
CA TYR A 79 -6.14 1.09 10.10
C TYR A 79 -5.85 0.32 8.81
N VAL A 80 -6.92 -0.22 8.22
CA VAL A 80 -6.86 -1.00 6.98
C VAL A 80 -7.95 -0.51 6.01
N PRO A 81 -7.71 -0.54 4.69
CA PRO A 81 -6.43 -0.83 4.02
C PRO A 81 -5.47 0.36 4.09
N ARG A 82 -4.16 0.07 4.06
CA ARG A 82 -3.09 1.07 4.04
C ARG A 82 -2.09 0.76 2.93
N ILE A 83 -1.66 1.76 2.15
CA ILE A 83 -0.64 1.64 1.12
C ILE A 83 0.45 2.69 1.37
N LEU A 84 1.67 2.21 1.62
CA LEU A 84 2.87 3.01 1.87
C LEU A 84 3.87 2.82 0.75
N PHE A 85 4.58 3.89 0.40
CA PHE A 85 5.72 3.86 -0.50
C PHE A 85 7.00 3.93 0.32
N VAL A 86 7.89 2.96 0.12
CA VAL A 86 9.19 2.92 0.79
C VAL A 86 10.29 3.04 -0.25
N ASP A 87 11.15 4.04 -0.04
CA ASP A 87 12.31 4.32 -0.87
C ASP A 87 13.42 3.26 -0.68
N PRO A 88 14.32 3.02 -1.64
CA PRO A 88 15.45 2.10 -1.47
C PRO A 88 16.35 2.41 -0.27
N SER A 89 16.33 3.65 0.24
CA SER A 89 16.94 4.04 1.52
C SER A 89 16.24 3.47 2.76
N MET A 90 15.22 2.62 2.61
CA MET A 90 14.36 2.08 3.66
C MET A 90 13.55 3.15 4.41
N THR A 91 13.28 4.27 3.76
CA THR A 91 12.50 5.37 4.34
C THR A 91 11.08 5.40 3.78
N VAL A 92 10.09 5.49 4.67
CA VAL A 92 8.68 5.66 4.29
C VAL A 92 8.46 7.08 3.73
N ARG A 93 7.91 7.18 2.52
CA ARG A 93 7.62 8.43 1.82
C ARG A 93 6.33 9.07 2.34
N ALA A 94 6.45 9.76 3.46
CA ALA A 94 5.33 10.45 4.10
C ALA A 94 4.74 11.60 3.25
N ASP A 95 5.49 12.11 2.26
CA ASP A 95 5.04 13.15 1.33
C ASP A 95 4.07 12.64 0.24
N ILE A 96 3.90 11.32 0.16
CA ILE A 96 2.98 10.64 -0.77
C ILE A 96 1.81 10.07 0.04
N ALA A 97 0.77 10.88 0.17
CA ALA A 97 -0.46 10.54 0.87
C ALA A 97 -1.66 10.48 -0.10
N GLY A 98 -2.67 9.73 0.30
CA GLY A 98 -4.02 9.76 -0.24
C GLY A 98 -4.77 11.03 0.18
N ARG A 99 -6.08 11.04 -0.07
CA ARG A 99 -6.92 12.24 0.06
C ARG A 99 -7.54 12.46 1.44
N TYR A 100 -7.53 11.45 2.31
CA TYR A 100 -8.24 11.47 3.58
C TYR A 100 -7.32 11.95 4.69
N SER A 101 -7.55 13.14 5.23
CA SER A 101 -6.69 13.74 6.25
C SER A 101 -6.64 12.95 7.56
N ASN A 102 -7.69 12.18 7.88
CA ASN A 102 -7.75 11.32 9.05
C ASN A 102 -7.16 9.92 8.82
N ARG A 103 -6.89 9.54 7.56
CA ARG A 103 -6.34 8.24 7.13
C ARG A 103 -5.49 8.45 5.88
N MET A 104 -4.33 9.07 6.06
CA MET A 104 -3.50 9.61 4.98
C MET A 104 -3.02 8.56 3.99
N TYR A 105 -2.95 7.29 4.38
CA TYR A 105 -2.43 6.21 3.53
C TYR A 105 -3.51 5.21 3.13
N THR A 106 -4.79 5.55 3.30
CA THR A 106 -5.90 4.75 2.77
C THR A 106 -6.30 5.20 1.37
N TYR A 107 -6.80 4.25 0.58
CA TYR A 107 -7.33 4.47 -0.76
C TYR A 107 -8.64 3.72 -0.89
N GLU A 108 -9.65 4.35 -1.48
CA GLU A 108 -10.89 3.68 -1.84
C GLU A 108 -10.85 3.18 -3.28
N PRO A 109 -11.74 2.26 -3.70
CA PRO A 109 -11.84 1.82 -5.09
C PRO A 109 -12.02 2.96 -6.10
N SER A 110 -12.63 4.07 -5.68
CA SER A 110 -12.81 5.28 -6.47
C SER A 110 -11.51 6.09 -6.66
N ASP A 111 -10.49 5.85 -5.85
CA ASP A 111 -9.25 6.62 -5.81
C ASP A 111 -8.13 6.03 -6.69
N MET A 112 -8.42 5.08 -7.60
CA MET A 112 -7.37 4.43 -8.43
C MET A 112 -6.56 5.41 -9.27
N LYS A 113 -7.17 6.48 -9.78
CA LYS A 113 -6.45 7.54 -10.50
C LYS A 113 -5.45 8.28 -9.60
N LEU A 114 -5.84 8.53 -8.35
CA LEU A 114 -4.95 9.15 -7.35
C LEU A 114 -3.83 8.20 -6.98
N LEU A 115 -4.14 6.91 -6.75
CA LEU A 115 -3.13 5.89 -6.47
C LEU A 115 -2.11 5.78 -7.61
N LEU A 116 -2.57 5.73 -8.86
CA LEU A 116 -1.69 5.72 -10.04
C LEU A 116 -0.79 6.97 -10.08
N SER A 117 -1.35 8.16 -9.83
CA SER A 117 -0.57 9.40 -9.77
C SER A 117 0.49 9.36 -8.66
N ASN A 118 0.14 8.83 -7.48
CA ASN A 118 1.06 8.66 -6.37
C ASN A 118 2.16 7.64 -6.67
N MET A 119 1.85 6.52 -7.33
CA MET A 119 2.86 5.57 -7.81
C MET A 119 3.80 6.23 -8.83
N GLN A 120 3.27 7.01 -9.77
CA GLN A 120 4.10 7.75 -10.73
C GLN A 120 4.99 8.79 -10.04
N ARG A 121 4.49 9.46 -9.00
CA ARG A 121 5.26 10.41 -8.19
C ARG A 121 6.37 9.70 -7.42
N ALA A 122 6.08 8.56 -6.79
CA ALA A 122 7.08 7.73 -6.11
C ALA A 122 8.22 7.31 -7.07
N LYS A 123 7.85 6.88 -8.29
CA LYS A 123 8.83 6.53 -9.33
C LYS A 123 9.74 7.70 -9.75
N LYS A 124 9.24 8.93 -9.77
CA LYS A 124 10.03 10.10 -10.20
C LYS A 124 11.13 10.45 -9.20
N PHE A 125 10.85 10.37 -7.91
CA PHE A 125 11.83 10.74 -6.88
C PHE A 125 13.07 9.85 -6.89
N LEU A 126 12.88 8.57 -7.24
CA LEU A 126 13.99 7.63 -7.38
C LEU A 126 14.98 8.01 -8.52
N LYS A 127 14.56 8.81 -9.49
CA LYS A 127 15.44 9.29 -10.57
C LYS A 127 16.12 10.63 -10.27
N ALA A 128 15.67 11.37 -9.26
CA ALA A 128 16.16 12.71 -8.97
C ALA A 128 17.25 12.74 -7.90
N GLU A 129 17.37 11.68 -7.11
CA GLU A 129 18.32 11.56 -5.99
C GLU A 129 19.50 10.62 -6.30
N LEU A 130 19.60 10.13 -7.54
CA LEU A 130 20.73 9.36 -8.10
C LEU A 130 21.51 10.21 -9.11
#